data_AF-A0A0G2HLV8-F1
#
_entry.id   AF-A0A0G2HLV8-F1
#
_cell.length_a   1.000
_cell.length_b   1.000
_cell.length_c   1.000
_cell.angle_alpha   90.00
_cell.angle_beta   90.00
_cell.angle_gamma   90.00
#
_symmetry.space_group_name_H-M   'P 1'
#
loop_
_entity.id
_entity.type
_entity.pdbx_description
1 polymer ?
#
loop_
_entity_poly.entity_id
_entity_poly.type
_entity_poly.pdbx_seq_one_letter_code
_entity_poly.pdbx_strand_id
1 'polypeptide(L)'
;MRLNFIVEGQTEETFVRDQLVPHLAERSIWVAVRCVQTSRKRNIKYSGGLASYAQARGDISRWMRGELGPDVRFTTMFDLFGLPNGFPGYDAASGLDPINRATALEKAMREDIGDKRLVPYIQVHEFEALVLADPTALSEEYPESAAGAERLKAMADGYASPELINGGSKTAPSKRIKQEIRGYRKSTSGPIITDRIGLPRLRDQCSHFGAWVDNLESLGSSA
;
A
#
# COMPACT_ATOMS: atom_id res chain seq x y z
N MET A 1 -8.45 0.91 20.56
CA MET A 1 -8.95 1.36 19.24
C MET A 1 -9.04 0.15 18.31
N ARG A 2 -10.08 0.03 17.47
CA ARG A 2 -10.20 -1.01 16.43
C ARG A 2 -9.97 -0.37 15.06
N LEU A 3 -9.01 -0.90 14.29
CA LEU A 3 -8.65 -0.38 12.98
C LEU A 3 -8.84 -1.47 11.91
N ASN A 4 -9.72 -1.21 10.95
CA ASN A 4 -10.02 -2.13 9.85
C ASN A 4 -9.29 -1.68 8.58
N PHE A 5 -8.36 -2.51 8.09
CA PHE A 5 -7.68 -2.32 6.83
C PHE A 5 -8.47 -2.95 5.68
N ILE A 6 -8.64 -2.17 4.62
CA ILE A 6 -9.18 -2.60 3.36
C ILE A 6 -8.06 -2.54 2.31
N VAL A 7 -7.60 -3.69 1.85
CA VAL A 7 -6.43 -3.78 0.96
C VAL A 7 -6.78 -4.33 -0.40
N GLU A 8 -5.92 -4.11 -1.39
CA GLU A 8 -6.15 -4.56 -2.77
C GLU A 8 -5.96 -6.07 -2.94
N GLY A 9 -4.87 -6.62 -2.41
CA GLY A 9 -4.47 -8.00 -2.66
C GLY A 9 -3.76 -8.67 -1.48
N GLN A 10 -3.21 -9.86 -1.78
CA GLN A 10 -2.59 -10.73 -0.79
C GLN A 10 -1.25 -10.19 -0.28
N THR A 11 -0.51 -9.43 -1.11
CA THR A 11 0.76 -8.81 -0.74
C THR A 11 0.54 -7.82 0.41
N GLU A 12 -0.41 -6.91 0.22
CA GLU A 12 -0.76 -5.86 1.18
C GLU A 12 -1.40 -6.48 2.42
N GLU A 13 -2.25 -7.51 2.26
CA GLU A 13 -2.82 -8.26 3.39
C GLU A 13 -1.74 -8.89 4.27
N THR A 14 -0.74 -9.52 3.65
CA THR A 14 0.39 -10.16 4.34
C THR A 14 1.25 -9.12 5.03
N PHE A 15 1.58 -8.01 4.36
CA PHE A 15 2.30 -6.89 4.96
C PHE A 15 1.60 -6.32 6.19
N VAL A 16 0.29 -6.02 6.07
CA VAL A 16 -0.48 -5.51 7.20
C VAL A 16 -0.47 -6.52 8.35
N ARG A 17 -0.75 -7.79 8.06
CA ARG A 17 -0.83 -8.85 9.08
C ARG A 17 0.50 -9.07 9.81
N ASP A 18 1.59 -9.11 9.08
CA ASP A 18 2.87 -9.56 9.62
C ASP A 18 3.69 -8.40 10.21
N GLN A 19 3.51 -7.17 9.72
CA GLN A 19 4.30 -6.00 10.15
C GLN A 19 3.45 -4.94 10.87
N LEU A 20 2.31 -4.53 10.31
CA LEU A 20 1.52 -3.44 10.92
C LEU A 20 0.68 -3.90 12.12
N VAL A 21 0.16 -5.13 12.14
CA VAL A 21 -0.56 -5.68 13.31
C VAL A 21 0.32 -5.65 14.57
N PRO A 22 1.53 -6.25 14.59
CA PRO A 22 2.35 -6.22 15.80
C PRO A 22 2.77 -4.79 16.17
N HIS A 23 3.17 -3.97 15.20
CA HIS A 23 3.58 -2.59 15.45
C HIS A 23 2.48 -1.70 16.05
N LEU A 24 1.24 -1.85 15.57
CA LEU A 24 0.10 -1.07 16.06
C LEU A 24 -0.49 -1.64 17.35
N ALA A 25 -0.31 -2.93 17.63
CA ALA A 25 -0.71 -3.55 18.89
C ALA A 25 0.04 -2.94 20.09
N GLU A 26 1.31 -2.57 19.93
CA GLU A 26 2.10 -1.84 20.95
C GLU A 26 1.47 -0.49 21.35
N ARG A 27 0.58 0.04 20.51
CA ARG A 27 -0.14 1.31 20.72
C ARG A 27 -1.63 1.09 21.05
N SER A 28 -2.00 -0.12 21.48
CA SER A 28 -3.40 -0.48 21.83
C SER A 28 -4.39 -0.32 20.67
N ILE A 29 -3.91 -0.51 19.43
CA ILE A 29 -4.71 -0.51 18.21
C ILE A 29 -4.84 -1.96 17.72
N TRP A 30 -6.07 -2.47 17.72
CA TRP A 30 -6.40 -3.82 17.28
C TRP A 30 -6.76 -3.80 15.80
N VAL A 31 -5.93 -4.45 14.99
CA VAL A 31 -6.03 -4.43 13.53
C VAL A 31 -6.77 -5.65 13.00
N ALA A 32 -7.70 -5.44 12.08
CA ALA A 32 -8.26 -6.47 11.21
C ALA A 32 -8.03 -6.08 9.75
N VAL A 33 -7.63 -7.03 8.90
CA VAL A 33 -7.36 -6.78 7.47
C VAL A 33 -8.25 -7.63 6.59
N ARG A 34 -8.73 -7.05 5.48
CA ARG A 34 -9.50 -7.77 4.44
C ARG A 34 -9.19 -7.20 3.06
N CYS A 35 -9.13 -8.06 2.05
CA CYS A 35 -9.06 -7.63 0.66
C CYS A 35 -10.43 -7.16 0.13
N VAL A 36 -10.44 -6.17 -0.77
CA VAL A 36 -11.64 -5.78 -1.52
C VAL A 36 -12.10 -6.95 -2.41
N GLN A 37 -13.41 -7.14 -2.56
CA GLN A 37 -13.93 -8.16 -3.46
C GLN A 37 -13.94 -7.65 -4.91
N THR A 38 -12.92 -8.02 -5.69
CA THR A 38 -12.77 -7.64 -7.10
C THR A 38 -13.51 -8.62 -8.02
N SER A 39 -14.84 -8.49 -8.06
CA SER A 39 -15.77 -9.21 -8.95
C SER A 39 -15.87 -10.75 -8.82
N ARG A 40 -17.10 -11.29 -8.89
CA ARG A 40 -17.37 -12.71 -9.12
C ARG A 40 -17.54 -12.94 -10.62
N LYS A 41 -16.50 -13.40 -11.32
CA LYS A 41 -16.66 -14.08 -12.62
C LYS A 41 -16.26 -15.54 -12.46
N ARG A 42 -17.26 -16.43 -12.51
CA ARG A 42 -17.14 -17.90 -12.68
C ARG A 42 -15.92 -18.52 -11.98
N ASN A 43 -16.06 -18.88 -10.69
CA ASN A 43 -15.14 -19.74 -9.93
C ASN A 43 -13.64 -19.36 -9.89
N ILE A 44 -13.25 -18.15 -10.31
CA ILE A 44 -11.87 -17.67 -10.16
C ILE A 44 -11.90 -16.32 -9.45
N LYS A 45 -11.38 -16.30 -8.21
CA LYS A 45 -11.20 -15.10 -7.41
C LYS A 45 -9.91 -14.42 -7.87
N TYR A 46 -9.99 -13.49 -8.81
CA TYR A 46 -8.83 -12.69 -9.21
C TYR A 46 -8.54 -11.68 -8.11
N SER A 47 -7.38 -11.84 -7.46
CA SER A 47 -6.89 -10.93 -6.42
C SER A 47 -5.78 -10.09 -7.04
N GLY A 48 -6.10 -8.89 -7.49
CA GLY A 48 -5.15 -7.96 -8.11
C GLY A 48 -5.86 -6.88 -8.92
N GLY A 49 -5.63 -5.62 -8.57
CA GLY A 49 -6.24 -4.45 -9.17
C GLY A 49 -7.61 -4.12 -8.59
N LEU A 50 -7.82 -2.87 -8.19
CA LEU A 50 -9.15 -2.34 -7.85
C LEU A 50 -9.99 -2.22 -9.14
N ALA A 51 -10.66 -3.30 -9.57
CA ALA A 51 -11.34 -3.36 -10.87
C ALA A 51 -12.43 -2.29 -11.08
N SER A 52 -13.11 -1.86 -10.01
CA SER A 52 -14.13 -0.82 -10.06
C SER A 52 -14.22 -0.09 -8.73
N TYR A 53 -14.06 1.23 -8.77
CA TYR A 53 -14.24 2.07 -7.58
C TYR A 53 -15.66 1.97 -7.03
N ALA A 54 -16.68 1.91 -7.90
CA ALA A 54 -18.07 1.79 -7.47
C ALA A 54 -18.33 0.52 -6.65
N GLN A 55 -17.71 -0.61 -7.03
CA GLN A 55 -17.80 -1.86 -6.27
C GLN A 55 -17.07 -1.73 -4.92
N ALA A 56 -15.83 -1.24 -4.95
CA ALA A 56 -15.03 -1.02 -3.75
C ALA A 56 -15.75 -0.10 -2.75
N ARG A 57 -16.26 1.04 -3.22
CA ARG A 57 -17.06 2.00 -2.44
C ARG A 57 -18.25 1.31 -1.80
N GLY A 58 -19.01 0.52 -2.56
CA GLY A 58 -20.17 -0.22 -2.05
C GLY A 58 -19.81 -1.20 -0.94
N ASP A 59 -18.73 -1.95 -1.11
CA ASP A 59 -18.25 -2.92 -0.12
C ASP A 59 -17.71 -2.25 1.15
N ILE A 60 -16.87 -1.22 0.99
CA ILE A 60 -16.35 -0.40 2.09
C ILE A 60 -17.52 0.19 2.88
N SER A 61 -18.47 0.82 2.20
CA SER A 61 -19.62 1.48 2.83
C SER A 61 -20.51 0.47 3.56
N ARG A 62 -20.71 -0.73 2.99
CA ARG A 62 -21.47 -1.80 3.63
C ARG A 62 -20.78 -2.27 4.91
N TRP A 63 -19.48 -2.45 4.88
CA TRP A 63 -18.72 -2.89 6.03
C TRP A 63 -18.70 -1.83 7.14
N MET A 64 -18.46 -0.56 6.79
CA MET A 64 -18.48 0.54 7.74
C MET A 64 -19.83 0.70 8.46
N ARG A 65 -20.95 0.35 7.81
CA ARG A 65 -22.28 0.32 8.47
C ARG A 65 -22.46 -0.85 9.43
N GLY A 66 -21.80 -1.99 9.18
CA GLY A 66 -21.89 -3.17 10.03
C GLY A 66 -21.03 -3.08 11.30
N GLU A 67 -19.95 -2.31 11.24
CA GLU A 67 -19.03 -2.10 12.36
C GLU A 67 -19.31 -0.74 13.00
N LEU A 68 -19.97 -0.75 14.14
CA LEU A 68 -20.33 0.46 14.89
C LEU A 68 -19.42 0.63 16.12
N GLY A 69 -19.23 1.88 16.51
CA GLY A 69 -18.48 2.24 17.73
C GLY A 69 -17.67 3.52 17.56
N PRO A 70 -17.52 4.32 18.62
CA PRO A 70 -16.68 5.52 18.61
C PRO A 70 -15.19 5.19 18.46
N ASP A 71 -14.80 3.95 18.80
CA ASP A 71 -13.47 3.38 18.77
C ASP A 71 -13.15 2.62 17.47
N VAL A 72 -13.99 2.72 16.44
CA VAL A 72 -13.78 2.04 15.15
C VAL A 72 -13.25 3.01 14.12
N ARG A 73 -12.16 2.62 13.46
CA ARG A 73 -11.58 3.33 12.31
C ARG A 73 -11.36 2.37 11.14
N PHE A 74 -11.24 2.95 9.96
CA PHE A 74 -10.99 2.25 8.71
C PHE A 74 -9.83 2.91 8.00
N THR A 75 -9.02 2.12 7.32
CA THR A 75 -7.98 2.62 6.43
C THR A 75 -7.89 1.74 5.19
N THR A 76 -7.19 2.22 4.17
CA THR A 76 -7.00 1.49 2.92
C THR A 76 -5.52 1.29 2.64
N MET A 77 -5.20 0.36 1.75
CA MET A 77 -3.89 0.29 1.11
C MET A 77 -4.12 -0.20 -0.32
N PHE A 78 -4.22 0.75 -1.24
CA PHE A 78 -4.46 0.50 -2.66
C PHE A 78 -3.27 0.99 -3.48
N ASP A 79 -2.88 0.24 -4.52
CA ASP A 79 -1.80 0.64 -5.39
C ASP A 79 -2.27 1.78 -6.31
N LEU A 80 -1.55 2.91 -6.33
CA LEU A 80 -1.88 4.06 -7.18
C LEU A 80 -1.99 3.69 -8.67
N PHE A 81 -1.13 2.79 -9.15
CA PHE A 81 -1.18 2.28 -10.53
C PHE A 81 -2.40 1.40 -10.81
N GLY A 82 -2.94 0.75 -9.79
CA GLY A 82 -4.08 -0.16 -9.90
C GLY A 82 -5.44 0.54 -9.82
N LEU A 83 -5.47 1.86 -9.58
CA LEU A 83 -6.72 2.60 -9.43
C LEU A 83 -7.47 2.74 -10.77
N PRO A 84 -8.79 2.48 -10.79
CA PRO A 84 -9.60 2.58 -11.99
C PRO A 84 -9.89 4.04 -12.33
N ASN A 85 -10.09 4.35 -13.61
CA ASN A 85 -10.41 5.72 -14.06
C ASN A 85 -11.67 6.33 -13.39
N GLY A 86 -12.59 5.49 -12.89
CA GLY A 86 -13.77 5.93 -12.15
C GLY A 86 -13.52 6.27 -10.68
N PHE A 87 -12.26 6.34 -10.23
CA PHE A 87 -11.91 6.75 -8.87
C PHE A 87 -12.20 8.25 -8.67
N PRO A 88 -12.70 8.68 -7.50
CA PRO A 88 -13.03 10.08 -7.25
C PRO A 88 -11.78 10.96 -7.38
N GLY A 89 -11.89 12.06 -8.12
CA GLY A 89 -10.78 12.99 -8.36
C GLY A 89 -9.71 12.50 -9.33
N TYR A 90 -9.90 11.35 -10.02
CA TYR A 90 -8.89 10.76 -10.89
C TYR A 90 -8.39 11.69 -12.00
N ASP A 91 -9.32 12.33 -12.73
CA ASP A 91 -8.97 13.25 -13.81
C ASP A 91 -8.34 14.55 -13.28
N ALA A 92 -8.84 15.08 -12.16
CA ALA A 92 -8.34 16.30 -11.55
C ALA A 92 -6.93 16.13 -10.95
N ALA A 93 -6.58 14.92 -10.51
CA ALA A 93 -5.25 14.58 -10.03
C ALA A 93 -4.27 14.21 -11.17
N SER A 94 -4.72 14.28 -12.42
CA SER A 94 -3.87 14.03 -13.58
C SER A 94 -2.79 15.11 -13.72
N GLY A 95 -1.55 14.69 -13.98
CA GLY A 95 -0.40 15.59 -14.12
C GLY A 95 0.27 16.04 -12.82
N LEU A 96 -0.31 15.72 -11.65
CA LEU A 96 0.38 15.89 -10.37
C LEU A 96 1.53 14.90 -10.23
N ASP A 97 2.56 15.25 -9.46
CA ASP A 97 3.58 14.29 -9.05
C ASP A 97 2.96 13.16 -8.21
N PRO A 98 3.62 11.99 -8.10
CA PRO A 98 3.01 10.79 -7.53
C PRO A 98 2.46 10.95 -6.11
N ILE A 99 3.16 11.70 -5.25
CA ILE A 99 2.78 11.90 -3.84
C ILE A 99 1.58 12.85 -3.76
N ASN A 100 1.62 13.98 -4.46
CA ASN A 100 0.49 14.91 -4.50
C ASN A 100 -0.73 14.29 -5.18
N ARG A 101 -0.52 13.43 -6.19
CA ARG A 101 -1.59 12.64 -6.81
C ARG A 101 -2.25 11.71 -5.80
N ALA A 102 -1.47 10.90 -5.06
CA ALA A 102 -2.02 10.02 -4.04
C ALA A 102 -2.81 10.81 -2.98
N THR A 103 -2.23 11.90 -2.46
CA THR A 103 -2.86 12.78 -1.47
C THR A 103 -4.19 13.37 -1.95
N ALA A 104 -4.24 13.84 -3.21
CA ALA A 104 -5.46 14.38 -3.80
C ALA A 104 -6.56 13.32 -3.93
N LEU A 105 -6.19 12.10 -4.34
CA LEU A 105 -7.12 10.98 -4.48
C LEU A 105 -7.61 10.46 -3.12
N GLU A 106 -6.75 10.40 -2.11
CA GLU A 106 -7.12 10.07 -0.73
C GLU A 106 -8.15 11.07 -0.18
N LYS A 107 -7.92 12.37 -0.41
CA LYS A 107 -8.88 13.42 -0.04
C LYS A 107 -10.22 13.23 -0.74
N ALA A 108 -10.21 13.02 -2.06
CA ALA A 108 -11.42 12.83 -2.85
C ALA A 108 -12.19 11.57 -2.42
N MET A 109 -11.49 10.47 -2.10
CA MET A 109 -12.09 9.25 -1.56
C MET A 109 -12.74 9.48 -0.19
N ARG A 110 -12.07 10.21 0.70
CA ARG A 110 -12.63 10.56 2.02
C ARG A 110 -13.92 11.37 1.87
N GLU A 111 -13.94 12.34 0.97
CA GLU A 111 -15.11 13.18 0.70
C GLU A 111 -16.26 12.38 0.06
N ASP A 112 -15.96 11.52 -0.92
CA ASP A 112 -16.95 10.68 -1.59
C ASP A 112 -17.59 9.62 -0.67
N ILE A 113 -16.81 9.03 0.24
CA ILE A 113 -17.34 8.09 1.24
C ILE A 113 -18.09 8.83 2.36
N GLY A 114 -17.61 10.01 2.76
CA GLY A 114 -18.32 10.90 3.68
C GLY A 114 -18.38 10.43 5.14
N ASP A 115 -17.57 9.45 5.54
CA ASP A 115 -17.52 8.92 6.91
C ASP A 115 -16.17 9.26 7.56
N LYS A 116 -16.22 10.01 8.67
CA LYS A 116 -15.04 10.51 9.41
C LYS A 116 -14.18 9.41 10.03
N ARG A 117 -14.68 8.17 10.11
CA ARG A 117 -13.92 7.03 10.60
C ARG A 117 -12.90 6.52 9.57
N LEU A 118 -12.99 6.96 8.31
CA LEU A 118 -12.06 6.57 7.25
C LEU A 118 -10.82 7.47 7.23
N VAL A 119 -9.65 6.83 7.30
CA VAL A 119 -8.33 7.40 7.06
C VAL A 119 -7.78 6.73 5.80
N PRO A 120 -8.12 7.22 4.59
CA PRO A 120 -7.71 6.54 3.36
C PRO A 120 -6.21 6.68 3.14
N TYR A 121 -5.63 5.65 2.54
CA TYR A 121 -4.25 5.63 2.07
C TYR A 121 -4.14 4.90 0.73
N ILE A 122 -3.35 5.48 -0.16
CA ILE A 122 -3.00 4.98 -1.48
C ILE A 122 -1.48 4.83 -1.51
N GLN A 123 -1.01 3.60 -1.68
CA GLN A 123 0.41 3.31 -1.86
C GLN A 123 0.88 3.94 -3.17
N VAL A 124 1.81 4.91 -3.07
CA VAL A 124 2.38 5.56 -4.24
C VAL A 124 3.02 4.49 -5.13
N HIS A 125 2.67 4.52 -6.41
CA HIS A 125 2.97 3.49 -7.40
C HIS A 125 2.30 2.15 -7.12
N GLU A 126 3.03 1.26 -6.46
CA GLU A 126 2.63 -0.09 -6.10
C GLU A 126 3.42 -0.53 -4.87
N PHE A 127 3.00 -1.61 -4.21
CA PHE A 127 3.70 -2.17 -3.04
C PHE A 127 5.22 -2.25 -3.19
N GLU A 128 5.73 -2.64 -4.37
CA GLU A 128 7.16 -2.74 -4.65
C GLU A 128 7.96 -1.44 -4.50
N ALA A 129 7.31 -0.27 -4.45
CA ALA A 129 8.00 0.97 -4.09
C ALA A 129 8.62 0.86 -2.67
N LEU A 130 7.94 0.16 -1.74
CA LEU A 130 8.47 -0.09 -0.40
C LEU A 130 9.67 -1.04 -0.42
N VAL A 131 9.68 -2.02 -1.31
CA VAL A 131 10.84 -2.92 -1.51
C VAL A 131 12.08 -2.13 -1.97
N LEU A 132 11.87 -1.05 -2.72
CA LEU A 132 12.94 -0.18 -3.19
C LEU A 132 13.48 0.80 -2.12
N ALA A 133 12.91 0.83 -0.92
CA ALA A 133 13.44 1.61 0.20
C ALA A 133 14.81 1.12 0.69
N ASP A 134 15.06 -0.18 0.55
CA ASP A 134 16.40 -0.74 0.70
C ASP A 134 16.53 -2.00 -0.17
N PRO A 135 16.93 -1.83 -1.45
CA PRO A 135 17.06 -2.96 -2.37
C PRO A 135 18.11 -3.98 -1.95
N THR A 136 19.02 -3.66 -1.03
CA THR A 136 20.06 -4.60 -0.59
C THR A 136 19.47 -5.80 0.14
N ALA A 137 18.31 -5.65 0.78
CA ALA A 137 17.57 -6.74 1.41
C ALA A 137 17.17 -7.85 0.41
N LEU A 138 17.05 -7.53 -0.89
CA LEU A 138 16.80 -8.54 -1.93
C LEU A 138 17.93 -9.56 -2.04
N SER A 139 19.16 -9.19 -1.69
CA SER A 139 20.31 -10.10 -1.76
C SER A 139 20.27 -11.21 -0.70
N GLU A 140 19.55 -11.01 0.40
CA GLU A 140 19.39 -12.03 1.43
C GLU A 140 18.40 -13.12 1.02
N GLU A 141 17.34 -12.73 0.30
CA GLU A 141 16.32 -13.65 -0.21
C GLU A 141 16.72 -14.27 -1.55
N TYR A 142 17.51 -13.53 -2.35
CA TYR A 142 18.02 -13.94 -3.66
C TYR A 142 19.54 -13.76 -3.74
N PRO A 143 20.34 -14.60 -3.04
CA PRO A 143 21.80 -14.47 -3.00
C PRO A 143 22.45 -14.50 -4.39
N GLU A 144 21.90 -15.28 -5.32
CA GLU A 144 22.35 -15.36 -6.71
C GLU A 144 22.13 -14.06 -7.50
N SER A 145 21.23 -13.20 -7.01
CA SER A 145 20.90 -11.90 -7.60
C SER A 145 21.52 -10.72 -6.84
N ALA A 146 22.54 -10.93 -6.01
CA ALA A 146 23.19 -9.85 -5.24
C ALA A 146 23.67 -8.68 -6.12
N ALA A 147 24.27 -8.96 -7.28
CA ALA A 147 24.65 -7.92 -8.22
C ALA A 147 23.45 -7.15 -8.80
N GLY A 148 22.28 -7.79 -8.92
CA GLY A 148 21.03 -7.15 -9.30
C GLY A 148 20.47 -6.25 -8.20
N ALA A 149 20.56 -6.68 -6.94
CA ALA A 149 20.19 -5.86 -5.77
C ALA A 149 21.03 -4.57 -5.71
N GLU A 150 22.35 -4.66 -5.93
CA GLU A 150 23.22 -3.48 -5.98
C GLU A 150 22.88 -2.52 -7.14
N ARG A 151 22.50 -3.05 -8.32
CA ARG A 151 22.04 -2.20 -9.44
C ARG A 151 20.72 -1.51 -9.11
N LEU A 152 19.79 -2.20 -8.44
CA LEU A 152 18.54 -1.60 -7.95
C LEU A 152 18.82 -0.51 -6.90
N LYS A 153 19.78 -0.76 -6.00
CA LYS A 153 20.21 0.22 -5.00
C LYS A 153 20.78 1.48 -5.66
N ALA A 154 21.74 1.32 -6.56
CA ALA A 154 22.33 2.45 -7.30
C ALA A 154 21.28 3.25 -8.09
N MET A 155 20.27 2.55 -8.64
CA MET A 155 19.14 3.19 -9.31
C MET A 155 18.26 3.97 -8.32
N ALA A 156 17.91 3.37 -7.17
CA ALA A 156 17.08 3.99 -6.15
C ALA A 156 17.76 5.22 -5.53
N ASP A 157 19.08 5.16 -5.28
CA ASP A 157 19.91 6.27 -4.78
C ASP A 157 19.91 7.48 -5.74
N GLY A 158 19.54 7.29 -7.01
CA GLY A 158 19.37 8.37 -7.99
C GLY A 158 18.07 9.17 -7.84
N TYR A 159 17.16 8.74 -6.95
CA TYR A 159 15.90 9.42 -6.66
C TYR A 159 15.91 9.96 -5.23
N ALA A 160 15.18 11.06 -5.00
CA ALA A 160 15.06 11.62 -3.65
C ALA A 160 14.25 10.73 -2.69
N SER A 161 13.41 9.83 -3.23
CA SER A 161 12.63 8.85 -2.46
C SER A 161 12.21 7.69 -3.37
N PRO A 162 12.06 6.46 -2.84
CA PRO A 162 11.45 5.35 -3.56
C PRO A 162 10.03 5.64 -4.07
N GLU A 163 9.31 6.55 -3.40
CA GLU A 163 7.98 7.01 -3.80
C GLU A 163 7.98 7.83 -5.11
N LEU A 164 9.17 8.21 -5.59
CA LEU A 164 9.36 8.91 -6.86
C LEU A 164 9.85 7.96 -7.98
N ILE A 165 10.10 6.68 -7.67
CA ILE A 165 10.58 5.71 -8.64
C ILE A 165 9.41 5.26 -9.52
N ASN A 166 9.21 6.00 -10.61
CA ASN A 166 8.22 5.75 -11.64
C ASN A 166 8.88 5.64 -13.02
N GLY A 167 8.21 4.97 -13.96
CA GLY A 167 8.28 5.39 -15.37
C GLY A 167 7.19 4.79 -16.26
N GLY A 168 6.02 4.46 -15.70
CA GLY A 168 4.90 3.87 -16.41
C GLY A 168 4.98 2.34 -16.54
N SER A 169 4.21 1.78 -17.48
CA SER A 169 3.95 0.33 -17.57
C SER A 169 5.17 -0.57 -17.78
N LYS A 170 6.28 -0.02 -18.28
CA LYS A 170 7.53 -0.75 -18.54
C LYS A 170 8.58 -0.61 -17.44
N THR A 171 8.47 0.40 -16.58
CA THR A 171 9.48 0.77 -15.58
C THR A 171 8.86 1.05 -14.21
N ALA A 172 7.67 0.48 -13.97
CA ALA A 172 7.09 0.38 -12.63
C ALA A 172 8.03 -0.40 -11.68
N PRO A 173 8.00 -0.12 -10.37
CA PRO A 173 8.88 -0.77 -9.38
C PRO A 173 9.00 -2.29 -9.52
N SER A 174 7.88 -3.01 -9.65
CA SER A 174 7.84 -4.46 -9.81
C SER A 174 8.48 -4.96 -11.11
N LYS A 175 8.46 -4.15 -12.18
CA LYS A 175 9.14 -4.47 -13.44
C LYS A 175 10.65 -4.31 -13.31
N ARG A 176 11.10 -3.25 -12.64
CA ARG A 176 12.53 -3.02 -12.35
C ARG A 176 13.10 -4.14 -11.50
N ILE A 177 12.40 -4.51 -10.42
CA ILE A 177 12.83 -5.62 -9.56
C ILE A 177 12.90 -6.93 -10.35
N LYS A 178 11.88 -7.26 -11.16
CA LYS A 178 11.88 -8.50 -11.96
C LYS A 178 12.96 -8.56 -13.04
N GLN A 179 13.42 -7.41 -13.54
CA GLN A 179 14.51 -7.36 -14.51
C GLN A 179 15.85 -7.73 -13.86
N GLU A 180 16.05 -7.31 -12.61
CA GLU A 180 17.32 -7.48 -11.91
C GLU A 180 17.36 -8.75 -11.04
N ILE A 181 16.22 -9.16 -10.49
CA ILE A 181 16.07 -10.28 -9.57
C ILE A 181 15.26 -11.39 -10.24
N ARG A 182 15.98 -12.37 -10.80
CA ARG A 182 15.34 -13.50 -11.48
C ARG A 182 14.60 -14.35 -10.45
N GLY A 183 13.28 -14.47 -10.63
CA GLY A 183 12.45 -15.28 -9.72
C GLY A 183 11.65 -14.48 -8.71
N TYR A 184 11.76 -13.14 -8.68
CA TYR A 184 10.98 -12.29 -7.78
C TYR A 184 9.47 -12.55 -7.88
N ARG A 185 8.85 -12.90 -6.74
CA ARG A 185 7.41 -13.14 -6.59
C ARG A 185 6.76 -12.09 -5.69
N LYS A 186 6.06 -11.12 -6.29
CA LYS A 186 5.34 -10.02 -5.60
C LYS A 186 4.61 -10.46 -4.32
N SER A 187 3.73 -11.46 -4.42
CA SER A 187 2.86 -11.87 -3.32
C SER A 187 3.54 -12.56 -2.14
N THR A 188 4.79 -13.01 -2.29
CA THR A 188 5.50 -13.76 -1.24
C THR A 188 6.78 -13.06 -0.83
N SER A 189 7.59 -12.65 -1.80
CA SER A 189 8.86 -11.98 -1.53
C SER A 189 8.68 -10.52 -1.12
N GLY A 190 7.68 -9.80 -1.64
CA GLY A 190 7.47 -8.40 -1.25
C GLY A 190 7.35 -8.22 0.27
N PRO A 191 6.43 -8.96 0.95
CA PRO A 191 6.27 -8.88 2.40
C PRO A 191 7.50 -9.35 3.18
N ILE A 192 8.18 -10.41 2.72
CA ILE A 192 9.43 -10.90 3.35
C ILE A 192 10.52 -9.84 3.28
N ILE A 193 10.69 -9.20 2.13
CA ILE A 193 11.72 -8.18 1.94
C ILE A 193 11.41 -6.95 2.77
N THR A 194 10.17 -6.45 2.73
CA THR A 194 9.78 -5.28 3.55
C THR A 194 9.92 -5.55 5.06
N ASP A 195 9.67 -6.78 5.51
CA ASP A 195 9.89 -7.19 6.90
C ASP A 195 11.37 -7.10 7.30
N ARG A 196 12.26 -7.60 6.43
CA ARG A 196 13.73 -7.46 6.62
C ARG A 196 14.20 -6.01 6.62
N ILE A 197 13.64 -5.17 5.73
CA ILE A 197 13.95 -3.73 5.70
C ILE A 197 13.50 -3.06 7.00
N GLY A 198 12.34 -3.47 7.51
CA GLY A 198 11.76 -3.00 8.75
C GLY A 198 11.04 -1.65 8.62
N LEU A 199 9.95 -1.52 9.37
CA LEU A 199 9.12 -0.30 9.39
C LEU A 199 9.91 1.00 9.61
N PRO A 200 10.90 1.10 10.51
CA PRO A 200 11.65 2.35 10.70
C PRO A 200 12.30 2.85 9.40
N ARG A 201 12.93 1.95 8.63
CA ARG A 201 13.59 2.30 7.37
C ARG A 201 12.59 2.61 6.26
N LEU A 202 11.50 1.84 6.17
CA LEU A 202 10.42 2.11 5.21
C LEU A 202 9.85 3.52 5.40
N ARG A 203 9.59 3.91 6.66
CA ARG A 203 9.02 5.22 7.00
C ARG A 203 9.98 6.39 6.74
N ASP A 204 11.27 6.17 6.99
CA ASP A 204 12.32 7.15 6.74
C ASP A 204 12.50 7.43 5.24
N GLN A 205 12.46 6.39 4.41
CA GLN A 205 12.69 6.51 2.97
C GLN A 205 11.42 6.89 2.19
N CYS A 206 10.25 6.44 2.65
CA CYS A 206 8.95 6.69 2.02
C CYS A 206 8.12 7.62 2.92
N SER A 207 8.24 8.92 2.67
CA SER A 207 7.64 9.97 3.49
C SER A 207 6.10 9.95 3.52
N HIS A 208 5.44 9.64 2.41
CA HIS A 208 3.97 9.57 2.35
C HIS A 208 3.46 8.32 3.09
N PHE A 209 4.13 7.18 2.90
CA PHE A 209 3.91 5.99 3.74
C PHE A 209 4.17 6.27 5.23
N GLY A 210 5.28 6.92 5.57
CA GLY A 210 5.64 7.26 6.94
C GLY A 210 4.59 8.12 7.63
N ALA A 211 4.13 9.17 6.95
CA ALA A 211 3.08 10.06 7.44
C ALA A 211 1.74 9.33 7.65
N TRP A 212 1.42 8.34 6.81
CA TRP A 212 0.25 7.51 7.02
C TRP A 212 0.37 6.64 8.27
N VAL A 213 1.50 5.95 8.47
CA VAL A 213 1.69 5.14 9.67
C VAL A 213 1.67 6.02 10.92
N ASP A 214 2.30 7.20 10.91
CA ASP A 214 2.19 8.20 12.00
C ASP A 214 0.73 8.55 12.34
N ASN A 215 -0.09 8.78 11.32
CA ASN A 215 -1.50 9.06 11.51
C ASN A 215 -2.22 7.87 12.16
N LEU A 216 -1.95 6.64 11.71
CA LEU A 216 -2.52 5.44 12.31
C LEU A 216 -2.14 5.28 13.78
N GLU A 217 -0.87 5.54 14.12
CA GLU A 217 -0.38 5.49 15.51
C GLU A 217 -1.10 6.48 16.42
N SER A 218 -1.41 7.68 15.91
CA SER A 218 -2.12 8.73 16.65
C SER A 218 -3.56 8.35 17.04
N LEU A 219 -4.14 7.35 16.37
CA LEU A 219 -5.48 6.85 16.69
C LEU A 219 -5.54 6.14 18.05
N GLY A 220 -4.42 5.58 18.51
CA GLY A 220 -4.31 4.94 19.83
C GLY A 220 -4.18 5.94 20.98
N SER A 221 -3.58 7.10 20.71
CA SER A 221 -3.31 8.16 21.70
C SER A 221 -4.50 9.08 21.99
N SER A 222 -5.63 8.90 21.29
CA SER A 222 -6.87 9.62 21.56
C SER A 222 -7.67 8.90 22.67
N ALA A 223 -7.18 8.98 23.90
CA ALA A 223 -7.89 8.59 25.12
C ALA A 223 -7.98 9.78 26.08
#